data_AF-A0A6I3V0Y1-F1
#
_entry.id   AF-A0A6I3V0Y1-F1
#
_cell.length_a   1.000
_cell.length_b   1.000
_cell.length_c   1.000
_cell.angle_alpha   90.00
_cell.angle_beta   90.00
_cell.angle_gamma   90.00
#
_symmetry.space_group_name_H-M   'P 1'
#
loop_
_entity.id
_entity.type
_entity.pdbx_description
1 polymer ?
#
loop_
_entity_poly.entity_id
_entity_poly.type
_entity_poly.pdbx_seq_one_letter_code
_entity_poly.pdbx_strand_id
1 'polypeptide(L)' 'LHSRLLERSAKVSDELGGGSITALPFIETQAGDISAYIATNVISITDGQIFLGDGLFNAGIRPAIDAGSSVSRVGGSA' A
#
# COMPACT_ATOMS: atom_id res chain seq x y z
N LEU A 1 7.01 -14.89 -1.54
CA LEU A 1 7.05 -14.43 -2.96
C LEU A 1 7.02 -12.91 -3.05
N HIS A 2 6.03 -12.24 -2.45
CA HIS A 2 5.88 -10.78 -2.54
C HIS A 2 7.03 -10.00 -1.89
N SER A 3 7.60 -10.50 -0.79
CA SER A 3 8.72 -9.84 -0.10
C SER A 3 9.90 -9.56 -1.02
N ARG A 4 10.47 -10.58 -1.67
CA ARG A 4 11.60 -10.41 -2.61
C ARG A 4 11.33 -9.45 -3.78
N LEU A 5 10.07 -9.21 -4.10
CA LEU A 5 9.69 -8.27 -5.16
C LEU A 5 9.62 -6.84 -4.60
N LEU A 6 8.89 -6.65 -3.49
CA LEU A 6 8.63 -5.33 -2.91
C LEU A 6 9.88 -4.74 -2.24
N GLU A 7 10.69 -5.55 -1.57
CA GLU A 7 11.95 -5.14 -0.91
C GLU A 7 13.02 -4.60 -1.88
N ARG A 8 12.83 -4.80 -3.19
CA ARG A 8 13.72 -4.21 -4.22
C ARG A 8 13.36 -2.76 -4.56
N SER A 9 12.19 -2.29 -4.13
CA SER A 9 11.74 -0.93 -4.37
C SER A 9 12.16 -0.07 -3.19
N ALA A 10 13.27 0.65 -3.36
CA ALA A 10 13.88 1.45 -2.32
C ALA A 10 14.49 2.73 -2.90
N LYS A 11 14.80 3.69 -2.02
CA LYS A 11 15.70 4.81 -2.30
C LYS A 11 17.12 4.38 -1.91
N VAL A 12 18.04 4.37 -2.88
CA VAL A 12 19.45 4.03 -2.61
C VAL A 12 20.20 5.22 -2.04
N SER A 13 21.35 4.96 -1.41
CA SER A 13 22.20 5.99 -0.86
C SER A 13 22.82 6.89 -1.93
N ASP A 14 23.29 8.08 -1.54
CA ASP A 14 23.97 9.01 -2.44
C ASP A 14 25.27 8.43 -3.03
N GLU A 15 25.95 7.53 -2.29
CA GLU A 15 27.11 6.77 -2.77
C GLU A 15 26.78 5.87 -3.98
N LEU A 16 25.53 5.43 -4.08
CA LEU A 16 25.00 4.64 -5.19
C LEU A 16 24.23 5.51 -6.21
N GLY A 17 24.34 6.84 -6.12
CA GLY A 17 23.73 7.80 -7.03
C GLY A 17 22.34 8.31 -6.62
N GLY A 18 21.85 7.95 -5.43
CA GLY A 18 20.62 8.52 -4.85
C GLY A 18 19.30 8.20 -5.58
N GLY A 19 19.31 7.22 -6.49
CA GLY A 19 18.13 6.82 -7.26
C GLY A 19 17.03 6.17 -6.41
N SER A 20 15.84 6.03 -6.99
CA SER A 20 14.72 5.37 -6.31
C SER A 20 13.84 4.56 -7.24
N ILE A 21 13.17 3.56 -6.67
CA ILE A 21 12.07 2.82 -7.29
C ILE A 21 10.92 2.80 -6.28
N THR A 22 9.76 3.34 -6.66
CA THR A 22 8.56 3.33 -5.83
C THR A 22 7.63 2.22 -6.28
N ALA A 23 7.20 1.35 -5.36
CA ALA A 23 6.21 0.31 -5.64
C ALA A 23 4.80 0.76 -5.25
N LEU A 24 3.82 0.50 -6.12
CA LEU A 24 2.40 0.66 -5.86
C LEU A 24 1.67 -0.68 -6.13
N PRO A 25 1.76 -1.64 -5.21
CA PRO A 25 1.09 -2.92 -5.39
C PRO A 25 -0.43 -2.80 -5.21
N PHE A 26 -1.18 -3.49 -6.07
CA PHE A 26 -2.64 -3.61 -5.97
C PHE A 26 -3.01 -5.01 -5.50
N ILE A 27 -3.87 -5.09 -4.49
CA ILE A 27 -4.42 -6.34 -3.96
C ILE A 27 -5.94 -6.23 -3.97
N GLU A 28 -6.59 -7.19 -4.61
CA GLU A 28 -8.04 -7.32 -4.57
C GLU A 28 -8.44 -8.03 -3.28
N THR A 29 -9.29 -7.38 -2.49
CA THR A 29 -9.91 -7.98 -1.31
C THR A 29 -11.27 -8.56 -1.69
N GLN A 30 -11.63 -9.68 -1.05
CA GLN A 30 -12.94 -10.30 -1.26
C GLN A 30 -13.90 -9.76 -0.21
N ALA A 31 -14.99 -9.14 -0.64
CA ALA A 31 -15.97 -8.50 0.26
C ALA A 31 -15.36 -7.52 1.28
N GLY A 32 -14.26 -6.84 0.91
CA GLY A 32 -13.56 -5.90 1.79
C GLY A 32 -12.74 -6.56 2.91
N ASP A 33 -12.55 -7.88 2.89
CA ASP A 33 -11.78 -8.59 3.92
C ASP A 33 -10.27 -8.34 3.78
N ILE A 34 -9.74 -7.46 4.64
CA ILE A 34 -8.31 -7.16 4.76
C ILE A 34 -7.53 -8.19 5.59
N SER A 35 -8.22 -9.09 6.30
CA SER A 35 -7.60 -10.11 7.14
C SER A 35 -7.18 -11.37 6.36
N ALA A 36 -7.61 -11.47 5.10
CA ALA A 36 -7.22 -12.55 4.20
C ALA A 36 -5.69 -12.72 4.11
N TYR A 37 -5.22 -13.95 3.96
CA TYR A 37 -3.79 -14.30 4.02
C TYR A 37 -2.91 -13.46 3.09
N ILE A 38 -3.32 -13.26 1.83
CA ILE A 38 -2.55 -12.47 0.86
C ILE A 38 -2.53 -10.99 1.24
N ALA A 39 -3.68 -10.44 1.65
CA ALA A 39 -3.79 -9.04 2.06
C ALA A 39 -2.91 -8.76 3.28
N THR A 40 -3.05 -9.57 4.34
CA THR A 40 -2.25 -9.46 5.56
C THR A 40 -0.75 -9.54 5.28
N ASN A 41 -0.33 -10.46 4.41
CA ASN A 41 1.08 -10.60 4.05
C ASN A 41 1.63 -9.40 3.27
N VAL A 42 0.84 -8.79 2.40
CA VAL A 42 1.32 -7.62 1.63
C VAL A 42 1.33 -6.38 2.51
N ILE A 43 0.30 -6.18 3.34
CA ILE A 43 0.23 -5.09 4.32
C ILE A 43 1.43 -5.12 5.28
N SER A 44 1.89 -6.31 5.68
CA SER A 44 3.05 -6.43 6.57
C SER A 44 4.39 -6.09 5.91
N ILE A 45 4.46 -6.09 4.57
CA ILE A 45 5.68 -5.78 3.79
C ILE A 45 5.69 -4.31 3.33
N THR A 46 4.56 -3.78 2.87
CA THR A 46 4.48 -2.42 2.32
C THR A 46 4.53 -1.35 3.40
N ASP A 47 5.10 -0.16 3.11
CA ASP A 47 5.19 0.97 4.05
C ASP A 47 3.86 1.67 4.38
N GLY A 48 2.74 1.10 3.96
CA GLY A 48 1.42 1.65 4.16
C GLY A 48 0.43 1.06 3.16
N GLN A 49 -0.82 1.47 3.28
CA GLN A 49 -1.87 1.06 2.36
C GLN A 49 -2.90 2.18 2.17
N ILE A 50 -3.51 2.18 1.00
CA ILE A 50 -4.71 2.95 0.69
C ILE A 50 -5.83 1.93 0.51
N PHE A 51 -6.79 1.92 1.41
CA PHE A 51 -7.95 1.03 1.33
C PHE A 51 -9.10 1.73 0.61
N LEU A 52 -9.62 1.08 -0.43
CA LEU A 52 -10.75 1.56 -1.21
C LEU A 52 -12.00 0.80 -0.81
N GLY A 53 -13.03 1.51 -0.33
CA GLY A 53 -14.25 0.90 0.20
C GLY A 53 -15.43 0.98 -0.78
N ASP A 54 -16.10 -0.15 -1.00
CA ASP A 54 -17.28 -0.23 -1.88
C ASP A 54 -18.42 0.70 -1.44
N GLY A 55 -18.66 0.79 -0.13
CA GLY A 55 -19.69 1.68 0.44
C GLY A 55 -19.46 3.15 0.11
N LEU A 56 -18.21 3.62 0.16
CA LEU A 56 -17.82 4.99 -0.17
C LEU A 56 -17.99 5.25 -1.67
N PHE A 57 -17.58 4.28 -2.50
CA PHE A 57 -17.73 4.39 -3.95
C PHE A 57 -19.21 4.47 -4.37
N ASN A 58 -20.05 3.61 -3.77
CA ASN A 58 -21.49 3.57 -4.03
C ASN A 58 -22.22 4.81 -3.51
N ALA A 59 -21.69 5.46 -2.46
CA ALA A 59 -22.16 6.76 -1.98
C ALA A 59 -21.71 7.95 -2.85
N GLY A 60 -20.99 7.70 -3.95
CA GLY A 60 -20.52 8.74 -4.88
C GLY A 60 -19.19 9.39 -4.50
N ILE A 61 -18.53 8.94 -3.42
CA ILE A 61 -17.23 9.47 -3.01
C ILE A 61 -16.15 8.85 -3.91
N ARG A 62 -15.42 9.71 -4.63
CA ARG A 62 -14.35 9.30 -5.55
C ARG A 62 -13.16 10.27 -5.40
N PRO A 63 -11.96 9.79 -5.00
CA PRO A 63 -11.60 8.40 -4.74
C PRO A 63 -12.20 7.87 -3.43
N ALA A 64 -12.62 6.60 -3.43
CA ALA A 64 -13.36 5.95 -2.34
C ALA A 64 -12.45 5.50 -1.18
N ILE A 65 -11.60 6.39 -0.69
CA ILE A 65 -10.55 6.07 0.30
C ILE A 65 -11.16 6.03 1.71
N ASP A 66 -10.99 4.90 2.39
CA ASP A 66 -11.28 4.78 3.82
C ASP A 66 -10.11 5.32 4.64
N ALA A 67 -10.28 6.50 5.24
CA ALA A 67 -9.25 7.15 6.04
C ALA A 67 -8.90 6.39 7.34
N GLY A 68 -9.81 5.58 7.89
CA GLY A 68 -9.54 4.83 9.12
C GLY A 68 -8.65 3.61 8.88
N SER A 69 -8.82 2.98 7.72
CA SER A 69 -8.09 1.77 7.33
C SER A 69 -6.82 2.05 6.51
N SER A 70 -6.67 3.27 5.99
CA SER A 70 -5.52 3.71 5.20
C SER A 70 -4.45 4.35 6.07
N VAL A 71 -3.17 4.00 5.86
CA VAL A 71 -2.05 4.53 6.64
C VAL A 71 -0.80 4.66 5.78
N SER A 72 0.03 5.66 6.07
CA SER A 72 1.41 5.76 5.58
C SER A 72 2.35 5.73 6.79
N ARG A 73 3.29 4.77 6.82
CA ARG A 73 4.30 4.66 7.87
C ARG A 73 5.40 5.71 7.73
N VAL A 74 5.66 6.19 6.51
CA VAL A 74 6.61 7.29 6.26
C VAL A 74 6.03 8.64 6.69
N GLY A 75 4.69 8.78 6.64
CA GLY A 75 3.99 9.97 7.13
C GLY A 75 4.41 11.24 6.38
N GLY A 76 4.61 12.33 7.11
CA GLY A 76 4.96 13.64 6.55
C GLY A 76 6.43 13.79 6.12
N SER A 77 7.24 12.76 6.30
CA SER A 77 8.65 12.73 5.86
C SER A 77 8.82 12.23 4.43
N ALA A 78 7.71 11.92 3.76
CA ALA A 78 7.66 11.45 2.37
C ALA A 78 8.00 12.57 1.37
#